data_AF-A0A8H6FM32-F1
#
_entry.id   AF-A0A8H6FM32-F1
#
_cell.length_a   1.000
_cell.length_b   1.000
_cell.length_c   1.000
_cell.angle_alpha   90.00
_cell.angle_beta   90.00
_cell.angle_gamma   90.00
#
_symmetry.space_group_name_H-M   'P 1'
#
loop_
_entity.id
_entity.type
_entity.pdbx_description
1 polymer ?
#
loop_
_entity_poly.entity_id
_entity_poly.type
_entity_poly.pdbx_seq_one_letter_code
_entity_poly.pdbx_strand_id
1 'polypeptide(L)'
;MLSGQGFDYHCHSNLTRAILPYGLTEFDVHDVLNVFQVTGLNRNGEYFMQPCPAKSGDFFEFFAEIDVLCALSTCPGGDLSKWGWAKNDGEDPMLECCRPLGVEVYRITDPVVLKGWEPPAASSYKGSHGIQLRDVR
;
A
#
# COMPACT_ATOMS: atom_id res chain seq x y z
N MET A 1 -17.62 4.67 9.73
CA MET A 1 -16.65 5.79 9.67
C MET A 1 -16.97 6.83 10.73
N LEU A 2 -15.95 7.55 11.22
CA LEU A 2 -16.10 8.59 12.25
C LEU A 2 -16.96 9.79 11.79
N SER A 3 -17.16 9.96 10.48
CA SER A 3 -18.02 10.98 9.89
C SER A 3 -19.52 10.62 9.89
N GLY A 4 -19.90 9.38 10.23
CA GLY A 4 -21.28 8.91 10.16
C GLY A 4 -21.85 8.73 8.74
N GLN A 5 -21.05 8.99 7.69
CA GLN A 5 -21.43 8.78 6.29
C GLN A 5 -20.89 7.44 5.77
N GLY A 6 -21.65 6.77 4.91
CA GLY A 6 -21.22 5.55 4.20
C GLY A 6 -20.48 5.90 2.91
N PHE A 7 -19.30 5.33 2.73
CA PHE A 7 -18.49 5.48 1.52
C PHE A 7 -17.63 4.22 1.33
N ASP A 8 -17.76 3.56 0.18
CA ASP A 8 -17.16 2.23 -0.04
C ASP A 8 -15.93 2.25 -0.97
N TYR A 9 -15.47 3.44 -1.39
CA TYR A 9 -14.36 3.61 -2.35
C TYR A 9 -13.08 4.15 -1.71
N HIS A 10 -12.92 3.98 -0.40
CA HIS A 10 -11.65 4.24 0.28
C HIS A 10 -10.60 3.16 -0.04
N CYS A 11 -9.31 3.49 0.13
CA CYS A 11 -8.21 2.59 -0.23
C CYS A 11 -8.34 1.20 0.38
N HIS A 12 -8.73 1.12 1.66
CA HIS A 12 -8.93 -0.18 2.33
C HIS A 12 -9.97 -1.04 1.61
N SER A 13 -11.15 -0.50 1.27
CA SER A 13 -12.18 -1.23 0.52
C SER A 13 -11.76 -1.56 -0.91
N ASN A 14 -11.01 -0.68 -1.57
CA ASN A 14 -10.45 -0.95 -2.90
C ASN A 14 -9.47 -2.14 -2.86
N LEU A 15 -8.58 -2.18 -1.86
CA LEU A 15 -7.62 -3.26 -1.66
C LEU A 15 -8.31 -4.56 -1.29
N THR A 16 -9.28 -4.54 -0.36
CA THR A 16 -10.09 -5.71 -0.03
C THR A 16 -10.69 -6.32 -1.29
N ARG A 17 -11.36 -5.52 -2.13
CA ARG A 17 -11.94 -6.02 -3.39
C ARG A 17 -10.90 -6.54 -4.37
N ALA A 18 -9.72 -5.93 -4.43
CA ALA A 18 -8.64 -6.35 -5.33
C ALA A 18 -8.06 -7.72 -4.96
N ILE A 19 -8.01 -8.05 -3.66
CA ILE A 19 -7.41 -9.31 -3.18
C ILE A 19 -8.41 -10.47 -3.04
N LEU A 20 -9.72 -10.19 -2.98
CA LEU A 20 -10.77 -11.23 -2.90
C LEU A 20 -10.63 -12.35 -3.95
N PRO A 21 -10.33 -12.08 -5.24
CA PRO A 21 -10.17 -13.13 -6.25
C PRO A 21 -9.03 -14.11 -5.98
N TYR A 22 -8.09 -13.75 -5.11
CA TYR A 22 -6.94 -14.57 -4.71
C TYR A 22 -7.21 -15.39 -3.43
N GLY A 23 -8.46 -15.41 -2.95
CA GLY A 23 -8.86 -16.16 -1.76
C GLY A 23 -8.51 -15.48 -0.44
N LEU A 24 -8.10 -14.21 -0.48
CA LEU A 24 -7.81 -13.38 0.69
C LEU A 24 -9.05 -12.62 1.14
N THR A 25 -9.01 -12.08 2.35
CA THR A 25 -10.12 -11.39 3.02
C THR A 25 -9.72 -9.97 3.45
N GLU A 26 -10.67 -9.20 3.96
CA GLU A 26 -10.38 -7.88 4.55
C GLU A 26 -9.29 -7.93 5.64
N PHE A 27 -9.17 -9.03 6.38
CA PHE A 27 -8.16 -9.20 7.42
C PHE A 27 -6.73 -9.35 6.90
N ASP A 28 -6.58 -9.63 5.61
CA ASP A 28 -5.29 -9.74 4.94
C ASP A 28 -4.83 -8.38 4.38
N VAL A 29 -5.70 -7.35 4.38
CA VAL A 29 -5.31 -5.97 4.09
C VAL A 29 -4.55 -5.41 5.28
N HIS A 30 -3.31 -5.01 5.03
CA HIS A 30 -2.40 -4.43 6.01
C HIS A 30 -2.13 -2.95 5.74
N ASP A 31 -1.40 -2.30 6.64
CA ASP A 31 -0.91 -0.93 6.44
C ASP A 31 -0.15 -0.81 5.11
N VAL A 32 -0.37 0.30 4.42
CA VAL A 32 0.06 0.47 3.03
C VAL A 32 1.40 1.21 2.91
N LEU A 33 2.14 0.91 1.86
CA LEU A 33 3.13 1.83 1.32
C LEU A 33 2.41 2.94 0.53
N ASN A 34 2.42 4.16 1.04
CA ASN A 34 1.78 5.31 0.38
C ASN A 34 2.66 5.87 -0.75
N VAL A 35 2.62 5.20 -1.91
CA VAL A 35 3.39 5.61 -3.10
C VAL A 35 3.00 7.04 -3.53
N PHE A 36 4.01 7.87 -3.75
CA PHE A 36 3.92 9.30 -4.11
C PHE A 36 3.30 10.24 -3.06
N GLN A 37 2.83 9.75 -1.92
CA GLN A 37 2.25 10.60 -0.89
C GLN A 37 3.35 11.37 -0.14
N VAL A 38 3.23 12.69 -0.06
CA VAL A 38 4.15 13.52 0.72
C VAL A 38 3.58 13.77 2.10
N THR A 39 4.17 13.10 3.10
CA THR A 39 3.72 13.18 4.49
C THR A 39 4.89 13.24 5.46
N GLY A 40 4.58 13.56 6.70
CA GLY A 40 5.55 13.56 7.78
C GLY A 40 4.92 13.89 9.11
N LEU A 41 5.78 14.09 10.11
CA LEU A 41 5.39 14.59 11.42
C LEU A 41 5.90 16.03 11.56
N ASN A 42 5.02 16.94 12.01
CA ASN A 42 5.44 18.30 12.31
C ASN A 42 6.20 18.34 13.66
N ARG A 43 6.62 19.54 14.10
CA ARG A 43 7.37 19.71 15.36
C ARG A 43 6.60 19.26 16.62
N ASN A 44 5.27 19.18 16.53
CA ASN A 44 4.41 18.73 17.62
C ASN A 44 4.15 17.20 17.56
N GLY A 45 4.70 16.50 16.57
CA GLY A 45 4.44 15.07 16.35
C GLY A 45 3.10 14.79 15.65
N GLU A 46 2.46 15.80 15.06
CA GLU A 46 1.19 15.63 14.36
C GLU A 46 1.45 15.25 12.90
N TYR A 47 0.66 14.30 12.40
CA TYR A 47 0.73 13.86 11.00
C TYR A 47 0.25 14.97 10.06
N PHE A 48 1.04 15.27 9.04
CA PHE A 48 0.66 16.20 7.99
C PHE A 48 0.79 15.56 6.61
N MET A 49 0.07 16.14 5.66
CA MET A 49 0.12 15.78 4.25
C MET A 49 0.33 17.05 3.41
N GLN A 50 1.03 16.91 2.29
CA GLN A 50 1.26 17.97 1.31
C GLN A 50 0.90 17.48 -0.10
N PRO A 51 0.64 18.42 -1.04
CA PRO A 51 0.40 18.07 -2.42
C PRO A 51 1.54 17.22 -2.99
N CYS A 52 1.17 16.15 -3.70
CA CYS A 52 2.12 15.28 -4.38
C CYS A 52 2.89 16.07 -5.48
N PRO A 53 4.23 16.01 -5.52
CA PRO A 53 5.02 16.68 -6.56
C PRO A 53 5.17 15.86 -7.84
N ALA A 54 4.72 14.60 -7.84
CA ALA A 54 4.90 13.68 -8.96
C ALA A 54 4.13 14.15 -10.20
N LYS A 55 4.71 13.88 -11.36
CA LYS A 55 4.18 14.22 -12.68
C LYS A 55 3.95 12.95 -13.49
N SER A 56 3.21 13.07 -14.59
CA SER A 56 3.09 11.98 -15.54
C SER A 56 4.48 11.58 -16.06
N GLY A 57 4.79 10.28 -15.97
CA GLY A 57 6.10 9.72 -16.30
C GLY A 57 7.00 9.47 -15.09
N ASP A 58 6.71 10.05 -13.92
CA ASP A 58 7.40 9.66 -12.69
C ASP A 58 6.95 8.25 -12.30
N PHE A 59 7.91 7.43 -11.88
CA PHE A 59 7.66 6.06 -11.47
C PHE A 59 8.49 5.68 -10.25
N PHE A 60 8.03 4.66 -9.54
CA PHE A 60 8.78 3.96 -8.51
C PHE A 60 8.90 2.51 -8.98
N GLU A 61 10.13 2.00 -9.04
CA GLU A 61 10.43 0.63 -9.45
C GLU A 61 11.02 -0.14 -8.28
N PHE A 62 10.64 -1.42 -8.17
CA PHE A 62 11.18 -2.33 -7.16
C PHE A 62 11.42 -3.71 -7.77
N PHE A 63 12.40 -4.41 -7.20
CA PHE A 63 12.69 -5.80 -7.54
C PHE A 63 11.96 -6.73 -6.56
N ALA A 64 11.19 -7.67 -7.09
CA ALA A 64 10.50 -8.67 -6.28
C ALA A 64 11.49 -9.77 -5.86
N GLU A 65 12.02 -9.67 -4.64
CA GLU A 65 12.96 -10.66 -4.10
C GLU A 65 12.33 -12.04 -3.85
N ILE A 66 11.01 -12.08 -3.68
CA ILE A 66 10.19 -13.28 -3.56
C ILE A 66 8.97 -13.16 -4.48
N ASP A 67 8.23 -14.25 -4.65
CA ASP A 67 6.93 -14.20 -5.31
C ASP A 67 5.98 -13.31 -4.50
N VAL A 68 5.38 -12.32 -5.16
CA VAL A 68 4.49 -11.34 -4.53
C VAL A 68 3.14 -11.26 -5.22
N LEU A 69 2.09 -11.05 -4.43
CA LEU A 69 0.82 -10.51 -4.91
C LEU A 69 0.84 -8.99 -4.69
N CYS A 70 0.88 -8.21 -5.77
CA CYS A 70 0.83 -6.75 -5.69
C CYS A 70 -0.61 -6.27 -5.88
N ALA A 71 -1.17 -5.60 -4.87
CA ALA A 71 -2.45 -4.91 -4.96
C ALA A 71 -2.22 -3.40 -4.82
N LEU A 72 -2.83 -2.62 -5.71
CA LEU A 72 -2.70 -1.17 -5.75
C LEU A 72 -4.09 -0.52 -5.73
N SER A 73 -4.25 0.54 -4.94
CA SER A 73 -5.44 1.39 -4.95
C SER A 73 -5.05 2.81 -5.35
N THR A 74 -5.75 3.36 -6.35
CA THR A 74 -5.73 4.81 -6.62
C THR A 74 -6.54 5.51 -5.54
N CYS A 75 -5.86 6.25 -4.65
CA CYS A 75 -6.50 6.90 -3.51
C CYS A 75 -7.55 7.93 -3.98
N PRO A 76 -8.78 7.93 -3.40
CA PRO A 76 -9.79 8.95 -3.70
C PRO A 76 -9.37 10.37 -3.24
N GLY A 77 -8.32 10.47 -2.41
CA GLY A 77 -7.69 11.75 -2.04
C GLY A 77 -6.87 12.40 -3.17
N GLY A 78 -6.65 11.68 -4.28
CA GLY A 78 -5.88 12.16 -5.43
C GLY A 78 -4.44 12.53 -5.05
N ASP A 79 -4.00 13.69 -5.51
CA ASP A 79 -2.68 14.27 -5.19
C ASP A 79 -2.65 15.02 -3.85
N LEU A 80 -3.76 15.03 -3.09
CA LEU A 80 -3.94 15.78 -1.85
C LEU A 80 -3.82 17.31 -1.97
N SER A 81 -3.84 17.87 -3.19
CA SER A 81 -3.86 19.32 -3.42
C SER A 81 -5.17 19.99 -3.00
N LYS A 82 -6.25 19.21 -2.96
CA LYS A 82 -7.60 19.62 -2.54
C LYS A 82 -8.00 19.02 -1.19
N TRP A 83 -7.05 18.46 -0.44
CA TRP A 83 -7.34 17.88 0.87
C TRP A 83 -7.67 18.99 1.89
N GLY A 84 -8.67 18.75 2.75
CA GLY A 84 -9.00 19.67 3.83
C GLY A 84 -10.35 19.39 4.49
N TRP A 85 -10.57 20.00 5.65
CA TRP A 85 -11.78 19.89 6.48
C TRP A 85 -12.93 20.80 6.01
N ALA A 86 -12.91 21.28 4.77
CA ALA A 86 -13.98 22.11 4.26
C ALA A 86 -15.28 21.30 4.28
N LYS A 87 -16.33 21.87 4.86
CA LYS A 87 -17.68 21.30 4.81
C LYS A 87 -18.08 21.19 3.34
N ASN A 88 -17.95 19.99 2.78
CA ASN A 88 -18.48 19.71 1.46
C ASN A 88 -19.94 19.36 1.63
N ASP A 89 -20.80 20.35 1.41
CA ASP A 89 -22.24 20.18 1.23
C ASP A 89 -22.54 19.70 -0.23
N GLY A 90 -21.54 19.14 -0.94
CA GLY A 90 -21.54 18.81 -2.38
C GLY A 90 -20.52 17.71 -2.78
N GLU A 91 -20.21 17.60 -4.08
CA GLU A 91 -19.28 16.58 -4.64
C GLU A 91 -17.88 16.62 -4.00
N ASP A 92 -17.24 15.46 -3.83
CA ASP A 92 -15.91 15.33 -3.20
C ASP A 92 -14.84 15.96 -4.12
N PRO A 93 -14.29 17.14 -3.76
CA PRO A 93 -13.36 17.87 -4.61
C PRO A 93 -12.05 17.11 -4.83
N MET A 94 -11.75 16.07 -4.03
CA MET A 94 -10.54 15.27 -4.18
C MET A 94 -10.61 14.30 -5.36
N LEU A 95 -11.81 13.86 -5.77
CA LEU A 95 -11.96 13.00 -6.95
C LEU A 95 -11.51 13.71 -8.24
N GLU A 96 -11.61 15.04 -8.29
CA GLU A 96 -11.16 15.85 -9.43
C GLU A 96 -9.63 15.82 -9.60
N CYS A 97 -8.88 15.55 -8.54
CA CYS A 97 -7.42 15.37 -8.59
C CYS A 97 -6.98 13.90 -8.57
N CYS A 98 -7.91 12.94 -8.61
CA CYS A 98 -7.57 11.53 -8.81
C CYS A 98 -7.09 11.26 -10.25
N ARG A 99 -6.05 10.45 -10.37
CA ARG A 99 -5.49 10.01 -11.65
C ARG A 99 -5.31 8.49 -11.62
N PRO A 100 -5.45 7.79 -12.77
CA PRO A 100 -5.15 6.38 -12.83
C PRO A 100 -3.66 6.14 -12.58
N LEU A 101 -3.34 5.01 -11.95
CA LEU A 101 -1.98 4.49 -11.80
C LEU A 101 -1.85 3.18 -12.58
N GLY A 102 -0.71 2.99 -13.23
CA GLY A 102 -0.36 1.76 -13.93
C GLY A 102 0.64 0.93 -13.13
N VAL A 103 0.63 -0.38 -13.36
CA VAL A 103 1.66 -1.31 -12.88
C VAL A 103 2.18 -2.06 -14.10
N GLU A 104 3.49 -2.02 -14.30
CA GLU A 104 4.17 -2.76 -15.36
C GLU A 104 5.05 -3.83 -14.72
N VAL A 105 5.04 -5.04 -15.28
CA VAL A 105 5.81 -6.18 -14.77
C VAL A 105 6.86 -6.55 -15.79
N TYR A 106 8.13 -6.43 -15.39
CA TYR A 106 9.28 -6.74 -16.21
C TYR A 106 9.93 -8.05 -15.76
N ARG A 107 10.49 -8.79 -16.72
CA ARG A 107 11.29 -10.00 -16.45
C ARG A 107 12.73 -9.72 -16.86
N ILE A 108 13.67 -9.99 -15.96
CA ILE A 108 15.10 -9.96 -16.27
C ILE A 108 15.39 -11.06 -17.29
N THR A 109 15.93 -10.68 -18.44
CA THR A 109 16.26 -11.60 -19.54
C THR A 109 17.74 -11.98 -19.58
N ASP A 110 18.63 -11.16 -18.99
CA ASP A 110 20.04 -11.45 -18.85
C ASP A 110 20.32 -12.18 -17.52
N PRO A 111 20.58 -13.51 -17.53
CA PRO A 111 20.79 -14.27 -16.31
C PRO A 111 22.08 -13.87 -15.55
N VAL A 112 23.01 -13.15 -16.20
CA VAL A 112 24.24 -12.70 -15.55
C VAL A 112 23.96 -11.66 -14.47
N VAL A 113 22.89 -10.87 -14.62
CA VAL A 113 22.48 -9.83 -13.65
C VAL A 113 22.16 -10.43 -12.28
N LEU A 114 21.62 -11.65 -12.25
CA LEU A 114 21.28 -12.37 -11.02
C LEU A 114 22.35 -13.39 -10.61
N LYS A 115 23.56 -13.32 -11.15
CA LYS A 115 24.63 -14.27 -10.82
C LYS A 115 24.99 -14.18 -9.33
N GLY A 116 24.73 -15.26 -8.60
CA GLY A 116 25.02 -15.35 -7.16
C GLY A 116 23.95 -14.70 -6.27
N TRP A 117 22.86 -14.20 -6.86
CA TRP A 117 21.68 -13.81 -6.10
C TRP A 117 20.83 -15.03 -5.75
N GLU A 118 20.34 -15.08 -4.52
CA GLU A 118 19.40 -16.10 -4.04
C GLU A 118 18.24 -15.39 -3.33
N PRO A 119 16.98 -15.87 -3.48
CA PRO A 119 15.85 -15.33 -2.74
C PRO A 119 16.08 -15.41 -1.22
N PRO A 120 15.64 -14.39 -0.45
CA PRO A 120 15.78 -14.40 0.99
C PRO A 120 14.95 -15.53 1.63
N ALA A 121 15.51 -16.17 2.65
CA ALA A 121 14.80 -17.16 3.45
C ALA A 121 13.98 -16.49 4.56
N ALA A 122 12.90 -17.14 4.97
CA ALA A 122 12.17 -16.74 6.18
C ALA A 122 13.08 -16.78 7.42
N SER A 123 12.75 -15.96 8.42
CA SER A 123 13.49 -15.93 9.69
C SER A 123 13.62 -17.31 10.33
N SER A 124 14.82 -17.66 10.81
CA SER A 124 15.11 -18.93 11.48
C SER A 124 14.53 -19.02 12.91
N TYR A 125 13.88 -17.96 13.38
CA TYR A 125 13.21 -17.94 14.68
C TYR A 125 12.07 -18.96 14.71
N LYS A 126 12.15 -19.93 15.62
CA LYS A 126 11.21 -21.06 15.71
C LYS A 126 9.81 -20.69 16.24
N GLY A 127 9.55 -19.43 16.59
CA GLY A 127 8.25 -19.03 17.14
C GLY A 127 7.91 -19.68 18.48
N SER A 128 8.85 -20.34 19.15
CA SER A 128 8.53 -21.11 20.38
C SER A 128 8.46 -20.23 21.63
N HIS A 129 8.86 -18.95 21.55
CA HIS A 129 8.78 -17.99 22.66
C HIS A 129 9.39 -18.49 23.99
N GLY A 130 10.47 -19.27 23.91
CA GLY A 130 11.13 -19.88 25.08
C GLY A 130 10.39 -21.08 25.68
N ILE A 131 9.27 -21.50 25.08
CA ILE A 131 8.49 -22.66 25.51
C ILE A 131 9.09 -23.93 24.91
N GLN A 132 9.46 -24.87 25.77
CA GLN A 132 9.82 -26.22 25.37
C GLN A 132 8.57 -27.10 25.43
N LEU A 133 8.06 -27.51 24.27
CA LEU A 133 7.02 -28.54 24.21
C LEU A 133 7.63 -29.85 24.69
N ARG A 134 7.12 -30.37 25.81
CA ARG A 134 7.43 -31.74 26.25
C ARG A 134 6.48 -32.67 25.53
N ASP A 135 6.99 -33.76 24.96
CA ASP A 135 6.16 -34.80 24.35
C ASP A 135 5.15 -35.31 25.39
N VAL A 136 3.87 -35.03 25.15
CA VAL A 136 2.78 -35.64 25.91
C VAL A 136 2.55 -37.00 25.27
N ARG A 137 3.03 -38.06 25.92
CA ARG A 137 2.69 -39.45 25.58
C ARG A 137 1.26 -39.77 26.00
#